data_AF-E0CT90-F1
#
_entry.id   AF-E0CT90-F1
#
_cell.length_a   1.000
_cell.length_b   1.000
_cell.length_c   1.000
_cell.angle_alpha   90.00
_cell.angle_beta   90.00
_cell.angle_gamma   90.00
#
_symmetry.space_group_name_H-M   'P 1'
#
loop_
_entity.id
_entity.type
_entity.pdbx_description
1 polymer ?
#
loop_
_entity_poly.entity_id
_entity_poly.type
_entity_poly.pdbx_seq_one_letter_code
_entity_poly.pdbx_strand_id
1 'polypeptide(L)'
;MKLRMIRASALSLVPHLCFFLLWFDKSTAQNATTHPSEVKALNSIFQQWGTKAPKLWNISGEPCSGSAIDETYIWDQTINPTIKCNCTYNTHTTCHITELYVFSFSHLFSYKCILHKN
;
A
#
# COMPACT_ATOMS: atom_id res chain seq x y z
N MET A 1 10.69 -10.45 9.47
CA MET A 1 9.44 -9.67 9.27
C MET A 1 8.36 -10.27 10.15
N LYS A 2 7.77 -9.50 11.06
CA LYS A 2 6.66 -9.96 11.91
C LYS A 2 5.37 -9.27 11.46
N LEU A 3 4.36 -10.05 11.07
CA LEU A 3 3.05 -9.54 10.71
C LEU A 3 2.20 -9.33 11.97
N ARG A 4 1.59 -8.14 12.12
CA ARG A 4 0.53 -7.89 13.09
C ARG A 4 -0.72 -7.43 12.34
N MET A 5 -1.80 -8.20 12.47
CA MET A 5 -3.12 -7.81 11.99
C MET A 5 -3.78 -6.92 13.04
N ILE A 6 -4.18 -5.71 12.66
CA ILE A 6 -4.96 -4.81 13.51
C ILE A 6 -6.34 -4.67 12.88
N ARG A 7 -7.40 -4.88 13.69
CA ARG A 7 -8.78 -4.63 13.27
C ARG A 7 -9.02 -3.11 13.21
N ALA A 8 -9.45 -2.59 12.07
CA ALA A 8 -9.90 -1.21 11.95
C ALA A 8 -11.42 -1.16 12.18
N SER A 9 -11.84 -0.57 13.31
CA SER A 9 -13.24 -0.23 13.58
C SER A 9 -13.58 1.10 12.93
N ALA A 10 -14.49 1.10 11.95
CA ALA A 10 -14.91 2.29 11.22
C ALA A 10 -15.94 3.11 12.02
N LEU A 11 -15.54 4.21 12.63
CA LEU A 11 -16.45 5.30 13.02
C LEU A 11 -15.66 6.57 13.39
N SER A 12 -15.57 7.51 12.46
CA SER A 12 -15.39 8.94 12.78
C SER A 12 -15.67 9.78 11.53
N LEU A 13 -16.89 10.31 11.45
CA LEU A 13 -17.26 11.42 10.58
C LEU A 13 -16.77 12.71 11.25
N VAL A 14 -15.81 13.42 10.65
CA VAL A 14 -15.58 14.85 10.98
C VAL A 14 -15.25 15.62 9.69
N PRO A 15 -16.02 16.67 9.37
CA PRO A 15 -15.78 17.54 8.23
C PRO A 15 -14.93 18.75 8.67
N HIS A 16 -13.78 18.97 8.02
CA HIS A 16 -13.11 20.26 8.05
C HIS A 16 -12.56 20.63 6.68
N LEU A 17 -13.33 21.49 6.00
CA LEU A 17 -12.84 22.31 4.91
C LEU A 17 -11.70 23.22 5.39
N CYS A 18 -10.79 23.49 4.46
CA CYS A 18 -9.63 24.36 4.60
C CYS A 18 -8.55 23.83 5.54
N PHE A 19 -7.55 23.18 4.97
CA PHE A 19 -6.15 23.53 5.26
C PHE A 19 -5.23 22.96 4.19
N PHE A 20 -4.37 23.83 3.68
CA PHE A 20 -3.16 23.56 2.91
C PHE A 20 -3.28 23.20 1.42
N LEU A 21 -3.27 24.27 0.61
CA LEU A 21 -2.47 24.33 -0.60
C LEU A 21 -1.00 24.06 -0.23
N LEU A 22 -0.57 22.80 -0.27
CA LEU A 22 0.85 22.42 -0.18
C LEU A 22 1.17 21.46 -1.31
N TRP A 23 1.98 21.98 -2.22
CA TRP A 23 2.90 21.31 -3.13
C TRP A 23 2.68 19.81 -3.35
N PHE A 24 2.06 19.47 -4.48
CA PHE A 24 2.19 18.13 -5.05
C PHE A 24 3.64 17.97 -5.53
N ASP A 25 4.52 17.48 -4.66
CA ASP A 25 5.76 16.85 -5.11
C ASP A 25 5.38 15.53 -5.78
N LYS A 26 5.10 15.63 -7.09
CA LYS A 26 4.87 14.48 -7.95
C LYS A 26 6.22 13.77 -8.10
N SER A 27 6.60 12.97 -7.11
CA SER A 27 7.77 12.11 -7.17
C SER A 27 7.61 11.18 -8.36
N THR A 28 8.33 11.43 -9.45
CA THR A 28 8.43 10.53 -10.60
C THR A 28 9.19 9.27 -10.18
N ALA A 29 8.52 8.42 -9.41
CA ALA A 29 9.04 7.13 -8.93
C ALA A 29 9.05 6.07 -10.05
N GLN A 30 8.83 6.44 -11.31
CA GLN A 30 8.83 5.51 -12.45
C GLN A 30 10.12 4.68 -12.56
N ASN A 31 11.23 5.16 -11.98
CA ASN A 31 12.52 4.46 -11.96
C ASN A 31 12.95 3.99 -10.56
N ALA A 32 12.15 4.22 -9.53
CA ALA A 32 12.44 3.74 -8.18
C ALA A 32 12.06 2.26 -8.09
N THR A 33 12.90 1.47 -7.42
CA THR A 33 12.67 0.03 -7.29
C THR A 33 12.31 -0.33 -5.86
N THR A 34 11.35 -1.24 -5.68
CA THR A 34 11.07 -1.82 -4.37
C THR A 34 12.21 -2.75 -3.97
N HIS A 35 12.56 -2.72 -2.68
CA HIS A 35 13.60 -3.59 -2.16
C HIS A 35 13.26 -5.08 -2.40
N PRO A 36 14.16 -5.91 -2.97
CA PRO A 36 13.85 -7.28 -3.37
C PRO A 36 13.33 -8.18 -2.23
N SER A 37 13.76 -7.93 -0.99
CA SER A 37 13.26 -8.66 0.18
C SER A 37 11.78 -8.38 0.47
N GLU A 38 11.31 -7.18 0.21
CA GLU A 38 9.90 -6.79 0.40
C GLU A 38 9.03 -7.37 -0.71
N VAL A 39 9.52 -7.36 -1.96
CA VAL A 39 8.89 -8.06 -3.09
C VAL A 39 8.72 -9.55 -2.78
N LYS A 40 9.79 -10.20 -2.28
CA LYS A 40 9.76 -11.62 -1.90
C LYS A 40 8.76 -11.88 -0.78
N ALA A 41 8.75 -11.04 0.25
CA ALA A 41 7.83 -11.19 1.37
C ALA A 41 6.36 -11.00 0.95
N LEU A 42 6.08 -10.01 0.12
CA LEU A 42 4.74 -9.77 -0.43
C LEU A 42 4.26 -10.97 -1.25
N ASN A 43 5.12 -11.53 -2.11
CA ASN A 43 4.80 -12.72 -2.90
C ASN A 43 4.54 -13.95 -2.02
N SER A 44 5.31 -14.15 -0.93
CA SER A 44 5.04 -15.22 0.04
C SER A 44 3.68 -15.08 0.70
N ILE A 45 3.26 -13.86 1.06
CA ILE A 45 1.94 -13.59 1.63
C ILE A 45 0.84 -13.94 0.61
N PHE A 46 0.99 -13.51 -0.65
CA PHE A 46 0.02 -13.79 -1.69
C PHE A 46 -0.10 -15.27 -2.02
N GLN A 47 1.03 -16.00 -2.03
CA GLN A 47 1.03 -17.45 -2.14
C GLN A 47 0.28 -18.11 -0.99
N GLN A 48 0.53 -17.69 0.25
CA GLN A 48 -0.14 -18.23 1.44
C GLN A 48 -1.65 -17.97 1.42
N TRP A 49 -2.09 -16.83 0.88
CA TRP A 49 -3.51 -16.47 0.77
C TRP A 49 -4.18 -16.97 -0.52
N GLY A 50 -3.43 -17.55 -1.46
CA GLY A 50 -3.96 -17.96 -2.76
C GLY A 50 -4.47 -16.79 -3.62
N THR A 51 -3.88 -15.59 -3.47
CA THR A 51 -4.29 -14.38 -4.21
C THR A 51 -3.17 -13.85 -5.11
N LYS A 52 -3.47 -12.80 -5.90
CA LYS A 52 -2.53 -12.14 -6.82
C LYS A 52 -2.64 -10.62 -6.70
N ALA A 53 -1.56 -9.93 -7.06
CA ALA A 53 -1.53 -8.48 -7.14
C ALA A 53 -2.51 -7.94 -8.21
N PRO A 54 -3.33 -6.93 -7.89
CA PRO A 54 -4.05 -6.15 -8.89
C PRO A 54 -3.11 -5.46 -9.90
N LYS A 55 -3.53 -5.39 -11.16
CA LYS A 55 -2.79 -4.70 -12.23
C LYS A 55 -2.66 -3.20 -12.02
N LEU A 56 -3.49 -2.60 -11.17
CA LEU A 56 -3.51 -1.16 -10.89
C LEU A 56 -2.25 -0.66 -10.19
N TRP A 57 -1.56 -1.52 -9.46
CA TRP A 57 -0.29 -1.18 -8.81
C TRP A 57 0.88 -2.11 -9.16
N ASN A 58 0.63 -3.27 -9.76
CA ASN A 58 1.68 -4.16 -10.25
C ASN A 58 1.72 -4.17 -11.79
N ILE A 59 2.04 -3.02 -12.41
CA ILE A 59 1.90 -2.81 -13.86
C ILE A 59 2.98 -3.57 -14.65
N SER A 60 4.21 -3.60 -14.14
CA SER A 60 5.38 -4.20 -14.84
C SER A 60 6.15 -5.22 -14.00
N GLY A 61 5.53 -5.78 -12.96
CA GLY A 61 6.21 -6.62 -11.97
C GLY A 61 6.85 -5.84 -10.81
N GLU A 62 6.80 -4.50 -10.87
CA GLU A 62 7.21 -3.59 -9.80
C GLU A 62 5.99 -3.26 -8.92
N PRO A 63 5.96 -3.71 -7.65
CA PRO A 63 4.78 -3.55 -6.80
C PRO A 63 4.54 -2.10 -6.38
N CYS A 64 5.58 -1.27 -6.19
CA CYS A 64 5.40 0.14 -5.86
C CYS A 64 5.23 1.01 -7.10
N SER A 65 4.23 0.67 -7.94
CA SER A 65 3.88 1.44 -9.13
C SER A 65 2.39 1.82 -9.13
N GLY A 66 1.98 2.68 -10.06
CA GLY A 66 0.56 3.06 -10.23
C GLY A 66 -0.09 3.56 -8.94
N SER A 67 -1.20 2.91 -8.54
CA SER A 67 -1.99 3.33 -7.38
C SER A 67 -1.32 3.11 -6.01
N ALA A 68 -0.20 2.35 -5.94
CA ALA A 68 0.50 2.10 -4.68
C ALA A 68 1.33 3.31 -4.18
N ILE A 69 1.71 4.21 -5.08
CA ILE A 69 2.47 5.43 -4.76
C ILE A 69 1.60 6.70 -4.77
N ASP A 70 0.35 6.58 -5.21
CA ASP A 70 -0.62 7.68 -5.20
C ASP A 70 -1.15 7.89 -3.78
N GLU A 71 -1.25 9.12 -3.29
CA GLU A 71 -1.76 9.41 -1.96
C GLU A 71 -3.30 9.31 -1.87
N THR A 72 -4.00 9.31 -3.00
CA THR A 72 -5.47 9.43 -3.03
C THR A 72 -6.24 8.13 -2.77
N TYR A 73 -5.66 6.96 -3.07
CA TYR A 73 -6.36 5.67 -3.05
C TYR A 73 -5.99 4.79 -1.86
N ILE A 74 -6.38 5.14 -0.63
CA ILE A 74 -6.00 4.34 0.56
C ILE A 74 -7.06 3.28 0.93
N TRP A 75 -8.30 3.40 0.44
CA TRP A 75 -9.43 2.57 0.92
C TRP A 75 -10.44 2.15 -0.16
N ASP A 76 -10.02 2.10 -1.42
CA ASP A 76 -10.89 1.59 -2.47
C ASP A 76 -11.02 0.06 -2.35
N GLN A 77 -12.19 -0.39 -1.91
CA GLN A 77 -12.50 -1.80 -1.70
C GLN A 77 -12.50 -2.60 -3.01
N THR A 78 -12.58 -1.93 -4.18
CA THR A 78 -12.47 -2.56 -5.49
C THR A 78 -11.04 -2.95 -5.84
N ILE A 79 -10.05 -2.34 -5.17
CA ILE A 79 -8.63 -2.64 -5.33
C ILE A 79 -8.21 -3.51 -4.14
N ASN A 80 -8.19 -4.81 -4.33
CA ASN A 80 -7.96 -5.75 -3.25
C ASN A 80 -7.14 -6.97 -3.71
N PRO A 81 -5.98 -7.27 -3.10
CA PRO A 81 -5.30 -6.50 -2.05
C PRO A 81 -4.70 -5.17 -2.54
N THR A 82 -4.62 -4.17 -1.66
CA THR A 82 -3.98 -2.86 -1.91
C THR A 82 -2.72 -2.71 -1.06
N ILE A 83 -1.69 -2.08 -1.60
CA ILE A 83 -0.50 -1.69 -0.84
C ILE A 83 -0.27 -0.18 -0.91
N LYS A 84 0.45 0.34 0.08
CA LYS A 84 1.05 1.68 0.03
C LYS A 84 2.56 1.59 0.08
N CYS A 85 3.17 2.48 -0.69
CA CYS A 85 4.60 2.60 -0.78
C CYS A 85 5.05 4.01 -0.44
N ASN A 86 6.18 4.10 0.24
CA ASN A 86 6.93 5.33 0.41
C ASN A 86 8.21 5.24 -0.41
N CYS A 87 8.34 6.11 -1.40
CA CYS A 87 9.46 6.17 -2.33
C CYS A 87 10.38 7.38 -2.09
N THR A 88 10.39 7.99 -0.90
CA THR A 88 11.30 9.12 -0.60
C THR A 88 12.69 8.67 -0.13
N TYR A 89 12.94 7.35 -0.08
CA TYR A 89 14.20 6.79 0.38
C TYR A 89 15.28 6.87 -0.70
N ASN A 90 16.54 6.98 -0.25
CA ASN A 90 17.74 7.03 -1.10
C ASN A 90 17.57 8.00 -2.27
N THR A 91 17.25 9.27 -2.01
CA THR A 91 17.05 10.28 -3.07
C THR A 91 16.04 9.84 -4.14
N HIS A 92 14.90 9.27 -3.70
CA HIS A 92 13.82 8.80 -4.56
C HIS A 92 14.15 7.61 -5.47
N THR A 93 15.19 6.83 -5.16
CA THR A 93 15.55 5.63 -5.94
C THR A 93 15.05 4.33 -5.32
N THR A 94 14.63 4.34 -4.05
CA THR A 94 14.17 3.13 -3.35
C THR A 94 12.76 3.33 -2.81
N CYS A 95 11.88 2.37 -3.09
CA CYS A 95 10.54 2.31 -2.52
C CYS A 95 10.46 1.27 -1.41
N HIS A 96 9.70 1.59 -0.37
CA HIS A 96 9.35 0.67 0.70
C HIS A 96 7.86 0.50 0.82
N ILE A 97 7.40 -0.74 0.92
CA ILE A 97 6.00 -1.06 1.21
C ILE A 97 5.73 -0.73 2.68
N THR A 98 4.91 0.27 2.93
CA THR A 98 4.58 0.74 4.28
C THR A 98 3.30 0.12 4.81
N GLU A 99 2.34 -0.19 3.94
CA GLU A 99 1.03 -0.71 4.34
C GLU A 99 0.52 -1.77 3.36
N LEU A 100 -0.15 -2.79 3.89
CA LEU A 100 -0.90 -3.79 3.13
C LEU A 100 -2.34 -3.83 3.65
N TYR A 101 -3.28 -3.50 2.77
CA TYR A 101 -4.72 -3.55 3.02
C TYR A 101 -5.33 -4.68 2.23
N VAL A 102 -6.29 -5.33 2.87
CA VAL A 102 -7.06 -6.34 2.19
C VAL A 102 -8.48 -6.28 2.75
N PHE A 103 -9.43 -6.46 1.84
CA PHE A 103 -10.85 -6.45 2.13
C PHE A 103 -11.37 -7.88 1.96
N SER A 104 -12.30 -8.32 2.81
CA SER A 104 -13.00 -9.59 2.61
C SER A 104 -14.49 -9.35 2.67
N PHE A 105 -15.22 -9.78 1.63
CA PHE A 105 -16.67 -9.62 1.55
C PHE A 105 -17.43 -10.55 2.51
N SER A 106 -16.78 -11.59 3.03
CA SER A 106 -17.45 -12.58 3.88
C SER A 106 -17.73 -12.11 5.32
N HIS A 107 -17.16 -10.99 5.77
CA HIS A 107 -17.57 -10.27 6.98
C HIS A 107 -16.82 -8.92 6.95
N LEU A 108 -17.55 -7.80 7.06
CA LEU A 108 -17.12 -6.38 6.98
C LEU A 108 -15.96 -5.97 7.93
N PHE A 109 -14.80 -6.61 7.80
CA PHE A 109 -13.58 -6.26 8.52
C PHE A 109 -12.47 -5.98 7.52
N SER A 110 -12.12 -4.69 7.38
CA SER A 110 -10.87 -4.29 6.76
C SER A 110 -9.73 -4.73 7.68
N TYR A 111 -8.82 -5.56 7.17
CA TYR A 111 -7.60 -5.92 7.89
C TYR A 111 -6.48 -5.02 7.41
N LYS A 112 -5.96 -4.19 8.32
CA LYS A 112 -4.72 -3.45 8.12
C LYS A 112 -3.59 -4.34 8.60
N CYS A 113 -2.77 -4.81 7.67
CA CYS A 113 -1.50 -5.45 7.96
C CYS A 113 -0.43 -4.37 7.94
N ILE A 114 0.05 -3.97 9.12
CA ILE A 114 1.22 -3.08 9.22
C ILE A 114 2.47 -3.96 9.13
N LEU A 115 3.28 -3.70 8.11
CA LEU A 115 4.56 -4.36 7.93
C LEU A 115 5.60 -3.66 8.83
N HIS A 116 5.77 -4.15 10.06
CA HIS A 116 6.84 -3.66 10.92
C HIS A 116 8.19 -4.20 10.43
N LYS A 117 9.02 -3.29 9.91
CA LYS A 117 10.46 -3.50 9.70
C LYS A 117 11.12 -3.53 11.08
N ASN A 118 11.86 -4.60 11.37
CA ASN A 118 12.69 -4.70 12.57
C ASN A 118 14.14 -4.52 12.16
#